data_AF-S3ED17-F1
#
_entry.id   AF-S3ED17-F1
#
_cell.length_a   1.000
_cell.length_b   1.000
_cell.length_c   1.000
_cell.angle_alpha   90.00
_cell.angle_beta   90.00
_cell.angle_gamma   90.00
#
_symmetry.space_group_name_H-M   'P 1'
#
loop_
_entity.id
_entity.type
_entity.pdbx_description
1 polymer ?
#
loop_
_entity_poly.entity_id
_entity_poly.type
_entity_poly.pdbx_seq_one_letter_code
_entity_poly.pdbx_strand_id
1 'polypeptide(L)'
;MNPRLLCQSFFALGIVVDLGGLLFPWFKQEIMPYGSRRLETSPGKGAKSNSKIIGDFVASVQVPHSWFTYFYVFSVASSAFWGYQIFERGAAFQFLAAHSSKDVSKAMSAEQALLLWFLMALQGLRRLYESIVFTKPSQAKMWIGLWVIGIAYYLFTGIGVWIEGIGERLFERAVKQN
;
A
#
# COMPACT_ATOMS: atom_id res chain seq x y z
N MET A 1 4.36 -19.40 -6.14
CA MET A 1 5.18 -18.30 -5.59
C MET A 1 4.76 -18.09 -4.15
N ASN A 2 5.68 -18.06 -3.18
CA ASN A 2 5.31 -17.99 -1.77
C ASN A 2 4.80 -16.56 -1.44
N PRO A 3 3.51 -16.37 -1.12
CA PRO A 3 2.92 -15.06 -0.90
C PRO A 3 3.52 -14.34 0.32
N ARG A 4 4.00 -15.09 1.33
CA ARG A 4 4.67 -14.54 2.51
C ARG A 4 5.99 -13.88 2.13
N LEU A 5 6.83 -14.58 1.35
CA LEU A 5 8.10 -14.04 0.88
C LEU A 5 7.90 -12.81 0.00
N LEU A 6 6.86 -12.83 -0.85
CA LEU A 6 6.52 -11.69 -1.69
C LEU A 6 6.19 -10.43 -0.86
N CYS A 7 5.31 -10.57 0.14
CA CYS A 7 4.98 -9.46 1.05
C CYS A 7 6.22 -8.96 1.81
N GLN A 8 7.03 -9.87 2.34
CA GLN A 8 8.25 -9.51 3.07
C GLN A 8 9.25 -8.77 2.19
N SER A 9 9.50 -9.25 0.97
CA SER A 9 10.37 -8.57 0.00
C SER A 9 9.83 -7.20 -0.36
N PHE A 10 8.52 -7.05 -0.59
CA PHE A 10 7.90 -5.77 -0.88
C PHE A 10 8.11 -4.75 0.24
N PHE A 11 7.82 -5.12 1.50
CA PHE A 11 8.01 -4.23 2.64
C PHE A 11 9.48 -3.93 2.93
N ALA A 12 10.37 -4.92 2.79
CA ALA A 12 11.80 -4.71 2.96
C ALA A 12 12.36 -3.73 1.92
N LEU A 13 11.95 -3.86 0.65
CA LEU A 13 12.31 -2.91 -0.40
C LEU A 13 11.75 -1.50 -0.10
N GLY A 14 10.52 -1.41 0.41
CA GLY A 14 9.93 -0.14 0.85
C GLY A 14 10.79 0.56 1.91
N ILE A 15 11.21 -0.17 2.94
CA ILE A 15 12.09 0.36 4.01
C ILE A 15 13.41 0.88 3.42
N VAL A 16 14.03 0.12 2.50
CA VAL A 16 15.28 0.53 1.85
C VAL A 16 15.10 1.83 1.05
N VAL A 17 13.98 1.96 0.32
CA VAL A 17 13.66 3.16 -0.46
C VAL A 17 13.41 4.37 0.45
N ASP A 18 12.65 4.20 1.53
CA ASP A 18 12.35 5.27 2.49
C ASP A 18 13.61 5.74 3.22
N LEU A 19 14.46 4.80 3.66
CA LEU A 19 15.76 5.11 4.26
C LEU A 19 16.69 5.78 3.24
N GLY A 20 16.72 5.31 2.00
CA GLY A 20 17.45 5.96 0.91
C GLY A 20 17.00 7.41 0.71
N GLY A 21 15.69 7.66 0.74
CA GLY A 21 15.14 9.02 0.62
C GLY A 21 15.54 9.94 1.77
N LEU A 22 15.69 9.40 2.99
CA LEU A 22 16.15 10.15 4.17
C LEU A 22 17.66 10.43 4.12
N LEU A 23 18.45 9.47 3.63
CA LEU A 23 19.91 9.54 3.64
C LEU A 23 20.49 10.32 2.46
N PHE A 24 19.79 10.39 1.33
CA PHE A 24 20.26 11.08 0.12
C PHE A 24 19.50 12.38 -0.15
N PRO A 25 20.13 13.56 0.05
CA PRO A 25 19.51 14.88 -0.19
C PRO A 25 18.97 15.07 -1.61
N TRP A 26 19.59 14.41 -2.59
CA TRP A 26 19.21 14.46 -4.01
C TRP A 26 17.80 13.88 -4.25
N PHE A 27 17.47 12.76 -3.59
CA PHE A 27 16.15 12.12 -3.70
C PHE A 27 15.04 12.98 -3.07
N LYS A 28 15.34 13.64 -1.96
CA LYS A 28 14.41 14.57 -1.29
C LYS A 28 14.06 15.80 -2.15
N GLN A 29 15.02 16.30 -2.92
CA GLN A 29 14.83 17.51 -3.73
C GLN A 29 14.17 17.24 -5.08
N GLU A 30 14.45 16.08 -5.70
CA GLU A 30 13.96 15.77 -7.04
C GLU A 30 12.66 14.95 -7.03
N ILE A 31 12.47 14.07 -6.03
CA ILE A 31 11.34 13.10 -5.99
C ILE A 31 10.33 13.42 -4.88
N MET A 32 10.76 14.02 -3.75
CA MET A 32 9.86 14.42 -2.65
C MET A 32 9.32 15.88 -2.63
N PRO A 33 9.52 16.79 -3.61
CA PRO A 33 8.88 18.10 -3.54
C PRO A 33 7.36 17.94 -3.71
N TYR A 34 6.66 17.91 -2.58
CA TYR A 34 5.22 17.70 -2.45
C TYR A 34 4.57 18.94 -1.82
N GLY A 35 3.49 19.45 -2.43
CA GLY A 35 2.73 20.60 -1.90
C GLY A 35 3.57 21.88 -1.76
N SER A 36 3.34 22.65 -0.68
CA SER A 36 4.01 23.96 -0.42
C SER A 36 5.52 23.88 -0.20
N ARG A 37 6.11 22.67 -0.27
CA ARG A 37 7.55 22.43 -0.14
C ARG A 37 8.28 22.45 -1.48
N ARG A 38 7.61 22.77 -2.59
CA ARG A 38 8.28 23.25 -3.81
C ARG A 38 8.96 24.57 -3.45
N LEU A 39 10.26 24.52 -3.18
CA LEU A 39 11.11 25.70 -3.26
C LEU A 39 10.91 26.31 -4.65
N GLU A 40 10.53 27.57 -4.71
CA GLU A 40 10.53 28.35 -5.96
C GLU A 40 11.97 28.37 -6.48
N THR A 41 12.28 27.41 -7.34
CA THR A 41 13.57 27.35 -8.02
C THR A 41 13.49 28.35 -9.16
N SER A 42 14.01 29.54 -8.88
CA SER A 42 14.31 30.57 -9.87
C SER A 42 15.01 29.95 -11.09
N PRO A 43 14.65 30.34 -12.33
CA PRO A 43 15.09 29.65 -13.53
C PRO A 43 16.57 29.97 -13.80
N GLY A 44 17.47 29.05 -13.44
CA GLY A 44 18.87 29.27 -13.73
C GLY A 44 19.80 28.16 -13.29
N LYS A 45 20.01 27.18 -14.18
CA LYS A 45 21.33 26.69 -14.68
C LYS A 45 21.26 25.20 -14.98
N GLY A 46 21.41 24.89 -16.26
CA GLY A 46 21.40 23.52 -16.78
C GLY A 46 22.68 22.76 -16.47
N ALA A 47 22.52 21.45 -16.34
CA ALA A 47 23.54 20.45 -16.65
C ALA A 47 22.96 19.54 -17.73
N LYS A 48 23.53 19.56 -18.94
CA LYS A 48 23.16 18.71 -20.07
C LYS A 48 23.71 17.30 -19.85
N SER A 49 22.87 16.28 -19.92
CA SER A 49 23.27 14.88 -20.10
C SER A 49 22.18 14.17 -20.90
N ASN A 50 22.56 13.44 -21.95
CA ASN A 50 21.65 12.91 -22.97
C ASN A 50 20.80 11.70 -22.49
N SER A 51 20.84 11.34 -21.19
CA SER A 51 19.93 10.39 -20.55
C SER A 51 18.61 11.02 -20.05
N LYS A 52 18.46 12.34 -20.23
CA LYS A 52 17.38 13.15 -19.64
C LYS A 52 15.97 13.01 -20.20
N ILE A 53 15.78 12.50 -21.42
CA ILE A 53 14.44 12.57 -22.03
C ILE A 53 13.44 11.67 -21.30
N ILE A 54 13.86 10.47 -20.90
CA ILE A 54 13.00 9.53 -20.17
C ILE A 54 12.88 9.95 -18.69
N GLY A 55 13.98 10.39 -18.06
CA GLY A 55 13.97 10.87 -16.68
C GLY A 55 13.09 12.11 -16.49
N ASP A 56 13.19 13.08 -17.41
CA ASP A 56 12.40 14.32 -17.38
C ASP A 56 10.92 14.03 -17.75
N PHE A 57 10.65 13.10 -18.67
CA PHE A 57 9.27 12.67 -18.97
C PHE A 57 8.64 11.96 -17.77
N VAL A 58 9.34 11.00 -17.17
CA VAL A 58 8.87 10.24 -16.00
C VAL A 58 8.70 11.16 -14.79
N ALA A 59 9.59 12.13 -14.57
CA ALA A 59 9.46 13.13 -13.50
C ALA A 59 8.31 14.13 -13.76
N SER A 60 7.93 14.35 -15.02
CA SER A 60 6.83 15.23 -15.41
C SER A 60 5.44 14.60 -15.24
N VAL A 61 5.33 13.27 -15.16
CA VAL A 61 4.05 12.59 -14.92
C VAL A 61 3.69 12.70 -13.44
N GLN A 62 3.02 13.81 -13.12
CA GLN A 62 2.50 14.08 -11.80
C GLN A 62 0.98 13.93 -11.80
N VAL A 63 0.46 13.21 -10.81
CA VAL A 63 -0.97 13.04 -10.61
C VAL A 63 -1.55 14.18 -9.78
N PRO A 64 -2.74 14.68 -10.15
CA PRO A 64 -3.40 15.77 -9.43
C PRO A 64 -3.88 15.28 -8.06
N HIS A 65 -4.07 16.23 -7.13
CA HIS A 65 -4.48 15.93 -5.75
C HIS A 65 -5.77 15.09 -5.64
N SER A 66 -6.71 15.25 -6.58
CA SER A 66 -7.96 14.47 -6.60
C SER A 66 -7.73 12.96 -6.69
N TRP A 67 -6.59 12.53 -7.24
CA TRP A 67 -6.28 11.11 -7.35
C TRP A 67 -5.91 10.46 -6.02
N PHE A 68 -5.76 11.25 -4.96
CA PHE A 68 -5.46 10.73 -3.63
C PHE A 68 -6.65 9.98 -3.05
N THR A 69 -7.87 10.34 -3.44
CA THR A 69 -9.08 9.60 -3.10
C THR A 69 -8.99 8.15 -3.56
N TYR A 70 -8.31 7.85 -4.68
CA TYR A 70 -8.15 6.49 -5.16
C TYR A 70 -7.38 5.60 -4.18
N PHE A 71 -6.41 6.12 -3.42
CA PHE A 71 -5.75 5.33 -2.38
C PHE A 71 -6.75 4.74 -1.39
N TYR A 72 -7.71 5.56 -0.96
CA TYR A 72 -8.71 5.16 0.01
C TYR A 72 -9.80 4.28 -0.64
N VAL A 73 -10.16 4.55 -1.89
CA VAL A 73 -11.05 3.66 -2.67
C VAL A 73 -10.44 2.26 -2.79
N PHE A 74 -9.17 2.15 -3.20
CA PHE A 74 -8.48 0.87 -3.30
C PHE A 74 -8.33 0.19 -1.94
N SER A 75 -8.05 0.94 -0.88
CA SER A 75 -7.96 0.41 0.48
C SER A 75 -9.29 -0.18 0.98
N VAL A 76 -10.40 0.54 0.80
CA VAL A 76 -11.75 0.08 1.18
C VAL A 76 -12.19 -1.08 0.29
N ALA A 77 -11.96 -1.00 -1.03
CA ALA A 77 -12.28 -2.08 -1.97
C ALA A 77 -11.47 -3.36 -1.67
N SER A 78 -10.18 -3.23 -1.36
CA SER A 78 -9.34 -4.35 -0.94
C SER A 78 -9.86 -4.98 0.36
N SER A 79 -10.25 -4.14 1.33
CA SER A 79 -10.81 -4.61 2.60
C SER A 79 -12.13 -5.37 2.39
N ALA A 80 -13.02 -4.84 1.53
CA ALA A 80 -14.28 -5.48 1.16
C ALA A 80 -14.06 -6.80 0.39
N PHE A 81 -13.13 -6.81 -0.56
CA PHE A 81 -12.75 -8.02 -1.30
C PHE A 81 -12.29 -9.13 -0.37
N TRP A 82 -11.39 -8.83 0.57
CA TRP A 82 -10.92 -9.82 1.53
C TRP A 82 -12.02 -10.28 2.48
N GLY A 83 -12.87 -9.36 2.95
CA GLY A 83 -14.04 -9.72 3.74
C GLY A 83 -14.92 -10.73 3.01
N TYR A 84 -15.29 -10.43 1.76
CA TYR A 84 -16.09 -11.32 0.91
C TYR A 84 -15.44 -12.70 0.71
N GLN A 85 -14.15 -12.73 0.34
CA GLN A 85 -13.41 -13.98 0.14
C GLN A 85 -13.34 -14.86 1.39
N ILE A 86 -13.36 -14.26 2.58
CA ILE A 86 -13.27 -14.99 3.85
C ILE A 86 -14.64 -15.50 4.29
N PHE A 87 -15.70 -14.70 4.13
CA PHE A 87 -17.06 -15.13 4.41
C PHE A 87 -17.48 -16.29 3.49
N GLU A 88 -17.14 -16.24 2.20
CA GLU A 88 -17.46 -17.29 1.24
C GLU A 88 -16.43 -18.43 1.16
N ARG A 89 -15.30 -18.32 1.88
CA ARG A 89 -14.16 -19.25 1.76
C ARG A 89 -13.68 -19.42 0.30
N GLY A 90 -13.64 -18.32 -0.42
CA GLY A 90 -13.31 -18.29 -1.84
C GLY A 90 -11.87 -18.69 -2.15
N ALA A 91 -11.56 -18.79 -3.45
CA ALA A 91 -10.29 -19.31 -3.95
C ALA A 91 -9.07 -18.54 -3.43
N ALA A 92 -9.18 -17.22 -3.21
CA ALA A 92 -8.07 -16.42 -2.69
C ALA A 92 -7.74 -16.79 -1.24
N PHE A 93 -8.78 -16.99 -0.42
CA PHE A 93 -8.60 -17.49 0.94
C PHE A 93 -7.92 -18.85 0.93
N GLN A 94 -8.42 -19.81 0.15
CA GLN A 94 -7.85 -21.16 0.03
C GLN A 94 -6.39 -21.15 -0.46
N PHE A 95 -6.06 -20.26 -1.40
CA PHE A 95 -4.69 -20.10 -1.88
C PHE A 95 -3.74 -19.61 -0.79
N LEU A 96 -4.13 -18.60 0.00
CA LEU A 96 -3.35 -18.14 1.15
C LEU A 96 -3.25 -19.24 2.21
N ALA A 97 -4.34 -19.96 2.45
CA ALA A 97 -4.43 -21.06 3.38
C ALA A 97 -3.43 -22.19 3.04
N ALA A 98 -3.33 -22.55 1.76
CA ALA A 98 -2.39 -23.55 1.27
C ALA A 98 -0.92 -23.14 1.39
N HIS A 99 -0.64 -21.84 1.44
CA HIS A 99 0.72 -21.29 1.51
C HIS A 99 1.07 -20.68 2.88
N SER A 100 0.17 -20.76 3.85
CA SER A 100 0.43 -20.25 5.19
C SER A 100 1.36 -21.19 5.94
N SER A 101 2.28 -20.63 6.73
CA SER A 101 3.29 -21.41 7.43
C SER A 101 2.67 -22.21 8.57
N LYS A 102 3.07 -23.47 8.74
CA LYS A 102 2.61 -24.36 9.83
C LYS A 102 3.18 -23.99 11.21
N ASP A 103 4.00 -22.95 11.29
CA ASP A 103 4.58 -22.46 12.53
C ASP A 103 3.56 -21.63 13.30
N VAL A 104 2.69 -22.34 14.02
CA VAL A 104 1.64 -21.79 14.88
C VAL A 104 2.19 -20.80 15.91
N SER A 105 3.41 -21.00 16.39
CA SER A 105 4.04 -20.17 17.43
C SER A 105 4.36 -18.72 17.02
N LYS A 106 4.32 -18.41 15.73
CA LYS A 106 4.63 -17.08 15.18
C LYS A 106 3.45 -16.47 14.41
N ALA A 107 2.32 -17.16 14.36
CA ALA A 107 1.12 -16.68 13.68
C ALA A 107 0.28 -15.78 14.60
N MET A 108 -0.45 -14.84 14.01
CA MET A 108 -1.39 -14.00 14.74
C MET A 108 -2.72 -14.75 14.92
N SER A 109 -3.40 -14.57 16.06
CA SER A 109 -4.70 -15.22 16.27
C SER A 109 -5.73 -14.71 15.26
N ALA A 110 -6.68 -15.57 14.87
CA ALA A 110 -7.72 -15.22 13.89
C ALA A 110 -8.56 -14.00 14.35
N GLU A 111 -8.82 -13.89 15.64
CA GLU A 111 -9.55 -12.77 16.25
C GLU A 111 -8.77 -11.46 16.15
N GLN A 112 -7.45 -11.51 16.33
CA GLN A 112 -6.57 -10.36 16.16
C GLN A 112 -6.49 -9.95 14.68
N ALA A 113 -6.48 -10.91 13.75
CA ALA A 113 -6.54 -10.63 12.32
C ALA A 113 -7.85 -9.97 11.90
N LEU A 114 -8.98 -10.49 12.40
CA LEU A 114 -10.29 -9.91 12.18
C LEU A 114 -10.37 -8.49 12.74
N LEU A 115 -9.87 -8.27 13.96
CA LEU A 115 -9.84 -6.94 14.58
C LEU A 115 -8.96 -5.98 13.77
N LEU A 116 -7.76 -6.41 13.37
CA LEU A 116 -6.83 -5.58 12.60
C LEU A 116 -7.41 -5.21 11.24
N TRP A 117 -7.98 -6.19 10.52
CA TRP A 117 -8.68 -5.95 9.27
C TRP A 117 -9.86 -4.98 9.45
N PHE A 118 -10.68 -5.17 10.49
CA PHE A 118 -11.84 -4.32 10.76
C PHE A 118 -11.41 -2.88 11.07
N LEU A 119 -10.39 -2.69 11.90
CA LEU A 119 -9.85 -1.37 12.23
C LEU A 119 -9.24 -0.69 11.01
N MET A 120 -8.52 -1.43 10.16
CA MET A 120 -8.01 -0.89 8.89
C MET A 120 -9.15 -0.50 7.94
N ALA A 121 -10.21 -1.30 7.85
CA ALA A 121 -11.38 -0.97 7.03
C ALA A 121 -12.08 0.30 7.53
N LEU A 122 -12.29 0.43 8.84
CA LEU A 122 -12.84 1.65 9.45
C LEU A 122 -11.96 2.87 9.22
N GLN A 123 -10.64 2.73 9.39
CA GLN A 123 -9.68 3.81 9.13
C GLN A 123 -9.71 4.23 7.66
N GLY A 124 -9.74 3.26 6.74
CA GLY A 124 -9.84 3.50 5.30
C GLY A 124 -11.15 4.20 4.92
N LEU A 125 -12.27 3.75 5.48
CA LEU A 125 -13.59 4.35 5.24
C LEU A 125 -13.66 5.79 5.77
N ARG A 126 -13.13 6.05 6.97
CA ARG A 126 -13.04 7.41 7.51
C ARG A 126 -12.26 8.32 6.57
N ARG A 127 -11.08 7.87 6.11
CA ARG A 127 -10.24 8.67 5.18
C ARG A 127 -10.92 8.87 3.83
N LEU A 128 -11.62 7.86 3.31
CA LEU A 128 -12.41 7.98 2.09
C LEU A 128 -13.53 9.02 2.26
N TYR A 129 -14.31 8.91 3.35
CA TYR A 129 -15.37 9.84 3.68
C TYR A 129 -14.86 11.28 3.79
N GLU A 130 -13.79 11.49 4.57
CA GLU A 130 -13.16 12.81 4.68
C GLU A 130 -12.68 13.32 3.33
N SER A 131 -12.13 12.44 2.49
CA SER A 131 -11.60 12.82 1.18
C SER A 131 -12.70 13.23 0.17
N ILE A 132 -13.92 12.74 0.35
CA ILE A 132 -15.07 13.08 -0.51
C ILE A 132 -15.78 14.32 0.02
N VAL A 133 -15.93 14.44 1.34
CA VAL A 133 -16.76 15.47 1.97
C VAL A 133 -16.00 16.77 2.25
N PHE A 134 -14.74 16.67 2.68
CA PHE A 134 -13.99 17.83 3.21
C PHE A 134 -12.78 18.24 2.36
N THR A 135 -12.46 17.52 1.28
CA THR A 135 -11.28 17.86 0.45
C THR A 135 -11.50 19.16 -0.30
N LYS A 136 -10.72 20.17 0.07
CA LYS A 136 -10.58 21.40 -0.73
C LYS A 136 -9.72 21.09 -1.96
N PRO A 137 -10.07 21.62 -3.14
CA PRO A 137 -9.22 21.49 -4.31
C PRO A 137 -7.84 22.10 -4.02
N SER A 138 -6.80 21.28 -4.15
CA SER A 138 -5.42 21.65 -3.89
C SER A 138 -4.58 21.50 -5.15
N GLN A 139 -3.62 22.40 -5.33
CA GLN A 139 -2.63 22.34 -6.42
C GLN A 139 -1.48 21.36 -6.12
N ALA A 140 -1.57 20.59 -5.03
CA ALA A 140 -0.60 19.56 -4.70
C ALA A 140 -0.58 18.48 -5.79
N LYS A 141 0.62 18.16 -6.27
CA LYS A 141 0.87 17.11 -7.25
C LYS A 141 1.85 16.10 -6.67
N MET A 142 1.69 14.84 -7.05
CA MET A 142 2.53 13.73 -6.59
C MET A 142 3.06 12.98 -7.79
N TRP A 143 4.28 12.44 -7.70
CA TRP A 143 4.83 11.62 -8.77
C TRP A 143 4.02 10.31 -8.95
N ILE A 144 3.68 9.96 -10.20
CA ILE A 144 2.81 8.82 -10.51
C ILE A 144 3.34 7.49 -9.97
N GLY A 145 4.66 7.26 -9.99
CA GLY A 145 5.19 5.99 -9.50
C GLY A 145 5.07 5.87 -7.98
N LEU A 146 5.21 6.97 -7.23
CA LEU A 146 4.96 6.97 -5.79
C LEU A 146 3.47 6.74 -5.50
N TRP A 147 2.60 7.22 -6.38
CA TRP A 147 1.16 6.93 -6.32
C TRP A 147 0.86 5.45 -6.59
N VAL A 148 1.46 4.83 -7.61
CA VAL A 148 1.31 3.40 -7.86
C VAL A 148 1.86 2.56 -6.70
N ILE A 149 3.02 2.93 -6.16
CA ILE A 149 3.63 2.25 -5.00
C ILE A 149 2.71 2.37 -3.77
N GLY A 150 2.09 3.53 -3.54
CA GLY A 150 1.13 3.70 -2.46
C GLY A 150 -0.12 2.82 -2.61
N ILE A 151 -0.64 2.65 -3.83
CA ILE A 151 -1.73 1.69 -4.09
C ILE A 151 -1.27 0.27 -3.79
N ALA A 152 -0.09 -0.12 -4.29
CA ALA A 152 0.48 -1.43 -4.03
C ALA A 152 0.62 -1.69 -2.52
N TYR A 153 1.06 -0.69 -1.75
CA TYR A 153 1.19 -0.78 -0.30
C TYR A 153 -0.13 -1.14 0.40
N TYR A 154 -1.25 -0.51 0.01
CA TYR A 154 -2.57 -0.87 0.57
C TYR A 154 -2.99 -2.30 0.22
N LEU A 155 -2.68 -2.78 -0.99
CA LEU A 155 -2.98 -4.14 -1.42
C LEU A 155 -2.14 -5.18 -0.66
N PHE A 156 -0.83 -4.96 -0.57
CA PHE A 156 0.10 -5.85 0.14
C PHE A 156 -0.16 -5.89 1.64
N THR A 157 -0.55 -4.77 2.24
CA THR A 157 -0.95 -4.70 3.65
C THR A 157 -2.19 -5.57 3.90
N GLY A 158 -3.20 -5.49 3.04
CA GLY A 158 -4.39 -6.35 3.13
C GLY A 158 -4.04 -7.85 3.05
N ILE A 159 -3.15 -8.24 2.13
CA ILE A 159 -2.66 -9.61 2.01
C ILE A 159 -1.90 -10.05 3.27
N GLY A 160 -1.01 -9.19 3.79
CA GLY A 160 -0.17 -9.48 4.96
C GLY A 160 -0.98 -9.82 6.21
N VAL A 161 -2.03 -9.04 6.49
CA VAL A 161 -2.92 -9.28 7.64
C VAL A 161 -3.51 -10.70 7.62
N TRP A 162 -3.91 -11.18 6.45
CA TRP A 162 -4.51 -12.51 6.32
C TRP A 162 -3.49 -13.64 6.28
N ILE A 163 -2.31 -13.43 5.69
CA ILE A 163 -1.21 -14.39 5.77
C ILE A 163 -0.86 -14.69 7.24
N GLU A 164 -0.80 -13.67 8.08
CA GLU A 164 -0.49 -13.82 9.51
C GLU A 164 -1.66 -14.36 10.32
N GLY A 165 -2.91 -14.03 9.94
CA GLY A 165 -4.12 -14.42 10.67
C GLY A 165 -4.67 -15.83 10.42
N ILE A 166 -4.29 -16.48 9.31
CA ILE A 166 -4.82 -17.80 8.93
C ILE A 166 -4.17 -18.96 9.72
N GLY A 167 -3.15 -18.68 10.53
CA GLY A 167 -2.21 -19.69 11.05
C GLY A 167 -2.67 -20.58 12.20
N GLU A 168 -3.81 -20.38 12.88
CA GLU A 168 -4.03 -21.11 14.15
C GLU A 168 -5.39 -21.77 14.36
N ARG A 169 -6.55 -21.19 13.97
CA ARG A 169 -7.87 -21.72 14.42
C ARG A 169 -9.02 -21.72 13.42
N LEU A 170 -8.95 -20.90 12.37
CA LEU A 170 -9.96 -20.89 11.32
C LEU A 170 -10.01 -22.23 10.58
N PHE A 171 -8.85 -22.87 10.40
CA PHE A 171 -8.75 -24.21 9.82
C PHE A 171 -9.32 -25.31 10.71
N GLU A 172 -9.01 -25.33 12.01
CA GLU A 172 -9.49 -26.40 12.91
C GLU A 172 -11.01 -26.40 13.06
N ARG A 173 -11.64 -25.22 13.18
CA ARG A 173 -13.10 -25.11 13.23
C ARG A 173 -13.76 -25.43 11.89
N ALA A 174 -13.09 -25.15 10.77
CA ALA A 174 -13.58 -25.48 9.44
C ALA A 174 -13.51 -26.99 9.13
N VAL A 175 -12.52 -27.71 9.67
CA VAL A 175 -12.35 -29.16 9.48
C VAL A 175 -13.24 -29.97 10.43
N LYS A 176 -13.54 -29.48 11.64
CA LYS A 176 -14.45 -30.16 12.58
C LYS A 176 -15.95 -30.02 12.28
N GLN A 177 -16.34 -29.26 11.27
CA GLN A 177 -17.75 -29.08 10.87
C GLN A 177 -18.12 -29.82 9.57
N ASN A 178 -17.26 -30.72 9.08
CA ASN A 178 -17.54 -31.65 8.00
C ASN A 178 -17.22 -33.08 8.45
#